data_AF-A0A5B6Z651-F1
#
_entry.id   AF-A0A5B6Z651-F1
#
_cell.length_a   1.000
_cell.length_b   1.000
_cell.length_c   1.000
_cell.angle_alpha   90.00
_cell.angle_beta   90.00
_cell.angle_gamma   90.00
#
_symmetry.space_group_name_H-M   'P 1'
#
loop_
_entity.id
_entity.type
_entity.pdbx_description
1 polymer ?
#
loop_
_entity_poly.entity_id
_entity_poly.type
_entity_poly.pdbx_seq_one_letter_code
_entity_poly.pdbx_strand_id
1 'polypeptide(L)'
;TVAATLVHKAIGDRLHCVFVDNGLLRYKERERVMETFERDLHLPVTCVDAAEQFLSKLKGVVDPEMKRKIIGKEFICIFDAFAQDMEHKLGRRPAYLVQGTLYPDVIESCPPPGSGRTHSHTIKSHHNVGGLPKDMKLKLIEPLKLLFKDEVRELGRILDVPGAFLKRHPFPGPGLAVRVLGDVTQGNALDILRQVDEIFIQSIKDAGIYDSIWQAFAVFLPVRSVGVQGADWYNFEHKFLDDVARKICNSVRGVNRVVQDITSKPPSTIEWE
;
A
#
# COMPACT_ATOMS: atom_id res chain seq x y z
N THR A 1 2.84 7.50 10.39
CA THR A 1 2.92 7.32 11.85
C THR A 1 4.16 8.00 12.43
N VAL A 2 5.40 7.53 12.19
CA VAL A 2 6.61 8.15 12.78
C VAL A 2 6.70 9.66 12.56
N ALA A 3 6.48 10.13 11.32
CA ALA A 3 6.46 11.57 11.02
C ALA A 3 5.37 12.33 11.80
N ALA A 4 4.18 11.73 11.95
CA ALA A 4 3.08 12.34 12.71
C ALA A 4 3.41 12.43 14.20
N THR A 5 3.94 11.35 14.79
CA THR A 5 4.38 11.33 16.20
C THR A 5 5.50 12.34 16.46
N LEU A 6 6.49 12.42 15.55
CA LEU A 6 7.58 13.39 15.65
C LEU A 6 7.06 14.83 15.62
N VAL A 7 6.19 15.16 14.65
CA VAL A 7 5.64 16.51 14.54
C VAL A 7 4.75 16.83 15.74
N HIS A 8 3.94 15.89 16.22
CA HIS A 8 3.12 16.10 17.41
C HIS A 8 3.97 16.40 18.65
N LYS A 9 5.05 15.63 18.89
CA LYS A 9 5.98 15.95 20.00
C LYS A 9 6.60 17.34 19.85
N ALA A 10 6.74 17.86 18.62
CA ALA A 10 7.34 19.18 18.36
C ALA A 10 6.35 20.36 18.42
N ILE A 11 5.10 20.19 17.95
CA ILE A 11 4.13 21.30 17.80
C ILE A 11 2.83 21.12 18.59
N GLY A 12 2.66 19.99 19.28
CA GLY A 12 1.49 19.64 20.07
C GLY A 12 0.21 19.57 19.23
N ASP A 13 -0.85 20.20 19.74
CA ASP A 13 -2.21 20.19 19.19
C ASP A 13 -2.37 20.97 17.87
N ARG A 14 -1.29 21.58 17.37
CA ARG A 14 -1.29 22.23 16.05
C ARG A 14 -1.24 21.23 14.90
N LEU A 15 -0.94 19.96 15.18
CA LEU A 15 -1.00 18.89 14.20
C LEU A 15 -2.42 18.34 14.15
N HIS A 16 -2.98 18.22 12.95
CA HIS A 16 -4.17 17.40 12.70
C HIS A 16 -3.81 16.29 11.71
N CYS A 17 -4.04 15.05 12.10
CA CYS A 17 -3.88 13.90 11.23
C CYS A 17 -5.20 13.61 10.52
N VAL A 18 -5.13 13.27 9.24
CA VAL A 18 -6.26 12.75 8.47
C VAL A 18 -5.95 11.33 8.02
N PHE A 19 -6.89 10.44 8.24
CA PHE A 19 -6.86 9.08 7.75
C PHE A 19 -7.99 8.89 6.75
N VAL A 20 -7.66 8.69 5.47
CA VAL A 20 -8.65 8.46 4.41
C VAL A 20 -8.80 6.96 4.22
N ASP A 21 -9.96 6.41 4.58
CA ASP A 21 -10.31 5.05 4.23
C ASP A 21 -10.81 5.03 2.78
N ASN A 22 -9.95 4.54 1.89
CA ASN A 22 -10.24 4.43 0.47
C ASN A 22 -10.96 3.13 0.10
N GLY A 23 -11.32 2.29 1.07
CA GLY A 23 -11.93 0.99 0.79
C GLY A 23 -11.00 0.01 0.09
N LEU A 24 -9.69 0.24 0.08
CA LEU A 24 -8.67 -0.62 -0.54
C LEU A 24 -7.64 -1.11 0.48
N LEU A 25 -7.95 -0.95 1.77
CA LEU A 25 -7.11 -1.35 2.88
C LEU A 25 -7.25 -2.84 3.21
N ARG A 26 -6.33 -3.32 4.06
CA ARG A 26 -6.35 -4.67 4.63
C ARG A 26 -7.56 -4.90 5.53
N TYR A 27 -7.83 -6.16 5.86
CA TYR A 27 -8.91 -6.52 6.77
C TYR A 27 -8.78 -5.78 8.11
N LYS A 28 -9.87 -5.10 8.53
CA LYS A 28 -9.95 -4.30 9.76
C LYS A 28 -8.82 -3.28 9.97
N GLU A 29 -8.26 -2.80 8.86
CA GLU A 29 -7.12 -1.88 8.92
C GLU A 29 -7.46 -0.54 9.55
N ARG A 30 -8.62 0.02 9.17
CA ARG A 30 -9.12 1.28 9.70
C ARG A 30 -9.17 1.23 11.23
N GLU A 31 -9.84 0.22 11.78
CA GLU A 31 -10.00 0.01 13.22
C GLU A 31 -8.64 -0.04 13.93
N ARG A 32 -7.71 -0.88 13.42
CA ARG A 32 -6.36 -1.02 13.98
C ARG A 32 -5.57 0.30 13.97
N VAL A 33 -5.66 1.06 12.89
CA VAL A 33 -4.95 2.35 12.76
C VAL A 33 -5.56 3.38 13.71
N MET A 34 -6.89 3.50 13.74
CA MET A 34 -7.58 4.45 14.62
C MET A 34 -7.30 4.14 16.09
N GLU A 35 -7.41 2.88 16.53
CA GLU A 35 -7.07 2.46 17.89
C GLU A 35 -5.64 2.84 18.27
N THR A 36 -4.68 2.68 17.36
CA THR A 36 -3.28 3.00 17.64
C THR A 36 -3.08 4.51 17.77
N PHE A 37 -3.70 5.30 16.90
CA PHE A 37 -3.56 6.75 16.94
C PHE A 37 -4.25 7.34 18.17
N GLU A 38 -5.41 6.82 18.56
CA GLU A 38 -6.18 7.31 19.70
C GLU A 38 -5.66 6.78 21.04
N ARG A 39 -5.48 5.46 21.18
CA ARG A 39 -5.12 4.81 22.46
C ARG A 39 -3.64 4.84 22.75
N ASP A 40 -2.80 4.55 21.75
CA ASP A 40 -1.38 4.33 21.98
C ASP A 40 -0.57 5.63 21.75
N LEU A 41 -0.93 6.43 20.73
CA LEU A 41 -0.20 7.66 20.36
C LEU A 41 -0.86 8.95 20.82
N HIS A 42 -2.13 8.93 21.26
CA HIS A 42 -2.91 10.09 21.69
C HIS A 42 -2.91 11.25 20.68
N LEU A 43 -2.94 10.91 19.38
CA LEU A 43 -2.89 11.88 18.28
C LEU A 43 -4.29 12.30 17.83
N PRO A 44 -4.53 13.60 17.55
CA PRO A 44 -5.78 14.05 16.93
C PRO A 44 -5.84 13.53 15.48
N VAL A 45 -6.67 12.51 15.25
CA VAL A 45 -6.89 11.90 13.93
C VAL A 45 -8.35 11.98 13.54
N THR A 46 -8.62 12.47 12.32
CA THR A 46 -9.94 12.41 11.71
C THR A 46 -9.97 11.30 10.68
N CYS A 47 -10.89 10.34 10.85
CA CYS A 47 -11.16 9.33 9.85
C CYS A 47 -12.17 9.85 8.82
N VAL A 48 -11.82 9.80 7.54
CA VAL A 48 -12.71 10.09 6.42
C VAL A 48 -13.02 8.78 5.72
N ASP A 49 -14.27 8.33 5.81
CA ASP A 49 -14.74 7.16 5.07
C ASP A 49 -15.10 7.60 3.64
N ALA A 50 -14.30 7.15 2.67
CA ALA A 50 -14.50 7.43 1.25
C ALA A 50 -14.58 6.13 0.43
N ALA A 51 -14.81 4.98 1.08
CA ALA A 51 -14.74 3.68 0.42
C ALA A 51 -15.67 3.60 -0.80
N GLU A 52 -16.93 4.01 -0.66
CA GLU A 52 -17.91 4.00 -1.76
C GLU A 52 -17.50 4.93 -2.92
N GLN A 53 -16.96 6.10 -2.60
CA GLN A 53 -16.49 7.08 -3.58
C GLN A 53 -15.34 6.50 -4.41
N PHE A 54 -14.33 5.91 -3.78
CA PHE A 54 -13.23 5.25 -4.49
C PHE A 54 -13.70 4.06 -5.33
N LEU A 55 -14.54 3.19 -4.76
CA LEU A 55 -15.03 1.99 -5.45
C LEU A 55 -15.89 2.37 -6.67
N SER A 56 -16.75 3.37 -6.57
CA SER A 56 -17.56 3.85 -7.70
C SER A 56 -16.72 4.33 -8.87
N LYS A 57 -15.58 4.99 -8.61
CA LYS A 57 -14.64 5.49 -9.64
C LYS A 57 -13.79 4.38 -10.24
N LEU A 58 -13.56 3.30 -9.52
CA LEU A 58 -12.77 2.15 -9.97
C LEU A 58 -13.60 1.10 -10.70
N LYS A 59 -14.93 1.25 -10.71
CA LYS A 59 -15.85 0.34 -11.40
C LYS A 59 -15.53 0.29 -12.90
N GLY A 60 -15.36 -0.92 -13.41
CA GLY A 60 -15.00 -1.19 -14.81
C GLY A 60 -13.54 -0.91 -15.16
N VAL A 61 -12.70 -0.48 -14.21
CA VAL A 61 -11.30 -0.13 -14.48
C VAL A 61 -10.40 -1.35 -14.33
N VAL A 62 -9.88 -1.83 -15.45
CA VAL A 62 -8.98 -3.00 -15.51
C VAL A 62 -7.51 -2.60 -15.52
N ASP A 63 -7.15 -1.53 -16.24
CA ASP A 63 -5.77 -1.11 -16.43
C ASP A 63 -5.12 -0.65 -15.10
N PRO A 64 -3.99 -1.25 -14.67
CA PRO A 64 -3.40 -0.95 -13.37
C PRO A 64 -2.88 0.48 -13.26
N GLU A 65 -2.38 1.08 -14.35
CA GLU A 65 -1.90 2.46 -14.33
C GLU A 65 -3.06 3.46 -14.23
N MET A 66 -4.18 3.18 -14.88
CA MET A 66 -5.42 3.94 -14.73
C MET A 66 -5.97 3.86 -13.30
N LYS A 67 -5.96 2.66 -12.68
CA LYS A 67 -6.32 2.52 -11.25
C LYS A 67 -5.46 3.42 -10.35
N ARG A 68 -4.13 3.41 -10.55
CA ARG A 68 -3.20 4.26 -9.78
C ARG A 68 -3.54 5.74 -9.93
N LYS A 69 -3.77 6.21 -11.16
CA LYS A 69 -4.12 7.60 -11.45
C LYS A 69 -5.44 8.02 -10.81
N ILE A 70 -6.47 7.17 -10.91
CA ILE A 70 -7.79 7.44 -10.32
C ILE A 70 -7.67 7.54 -8.80
N ILE A 71 -7.02 6.57 -8.15
CA ILE A 71 -6.83 6.57 -6.69
C ILE A 71 -6.05 7.80 -6.24
N GLY A 72 -4.96 8.13 -6.92
CA GLY A 72 -4.16 9.31 -6.60
C GLY A 72 -4.97 10.61 -6.71
N LYS A 73 -5.71 10.78 -7.81
CA LYS A 73 -6.56 11.95 -8.03
C LYS A 73 -7.66 12.07 -6.97
N GLU A 74 -8.36 10.99 -6.69
CA GLU A 74 -9.47 10.97 -5.75
C GLU A 74 -9.00 11.26 -4.31
N PHE A 75 -7.85 10.69 -3.92
CA PHE A 75 -7.22 10.97 -2.64
C PHE A 75 -6.91 12.46 -2.46
N ILE A 76 -6.38 13.10 -3.50
CA ILE A 76 -6.10 14.53 -3.49
C ILE A 76 -7.39 15.35 -3.36
N CYS A 77 -8.44 15.00 -4.11
CA CYS A 77 -9.73 15.70 -4.02
C CYS A 77 -10.35 15.62 -2.62
N ILE A 78 -10.31 14.45 -1.99
CA ILE A 78 -10.80 14.25 -0.62
C ILE A 78 -9.95 15.03 0.39
N PHE A 79 -8.63 15.01 0.20
CA PHE A 79 -7.73 15.76 1.06
C PHE A 79 -7.95 17.28 0.95
N ASP A 80 -8.17 17.80 -0.26
CA ASP A 80 -8.50 19.22 -0.48
C ASP A 80 -9.84 19.60 0.16
N ALA A 81 -10.87 18.75 0.01
CA ALA A 81 -12.16 18.94 0.67
C ALA A 81 -12.03 18.95 2.20
N PHE A 82 -11.23 18.03 2.74
CA PHE A 82 -10.91 17.98 4.18
C PHE A 82 -10.18 19.25 4.64
N ALA A 83 -9.21 19.74 3.86
CA ALA A 83 -8.48 20.96 4.20
C ALA A 83 -9.40 22.20 4.23
N GLN A 84 -10.39 22.27 3.33
CA GLN A 84 -11.42 23.33 3.32
C GLN A 84 -12.36 23.23 4.52
N ASP A 85 -12.86 22.03 4.84
CA ASP A 85 -13.69 21.80 6.03
C ASP A 85 -12.96 22.18 7.33
N MET A 86 -11.67 21.85 7.42
CA MET A 86 -10.81 22.25 8.53
C MET A 86 -10.60 23.78 8.60
N GLU A 87 -10.48 24.46 7.46
CA GLU A 87 -10.40 25.93 7.40
C GLU A 87 -11.69 26.58 7.95
N HIS A 88 -12.86 26.03 7.61
CA HIS A 88 -14.14 26.48 8.15
C HIS A 88 -14.27 26.22 9.65
N LYS A 89 -13.85 25.05 10.15
CA LYS A 89 -13.95 24.68 11.57
C LYS A 89 -12.99 25.44 12.47
N LEU A 90 -11.73 25.60 12.05
CA LEU A 90 -10.70 26.27 12.85
C LEU A 90 -10.67 27.79 12.65
N GLY A 91 -11.38 28.31 11.65
CA GLY A 91 -11.32 29.72 11.24
C GLY A 91 -9.93 30.14 10.73
N ARG A 92 -9.03 29.17 10.49
CA ARG A 92 -7.65 29.37 10.07
C ARG A 92 -7.28 28.29 9.06
N ARG A 93 -6.73 28.74 7.93
CA ARG A 93 -6.25 27.83 6.89
C ARG A 93 -4.98 27.11 7.34
N PRO A 94 -4.89 25.77 7.20
CA PRO A 94 -3.63 25.07 7.35
C PRO A 94 -2.57 25.66 6.41
N ALA A 95 -1.38 25.95 6.93
CA ALA A 95 -0.30 26.53 6.13
C ALA A 95 0.73 25.49 5.65
N TYR A 96 0.76 24.33 6.31
CA TYR A 96 1.79 23.32 6.12
C TYR A 96 1.20 21.94 5.88
N LEU A 97 1.86 21.14 5.05
CA LEU A 97 1.59 19.73 4.83
C LEU A 97 2.80 18.92 5.26
N VAL A 98 2.61 17.95 6.14
CA VAL A 98 3.69 17.04 6.58
C VAL A 98 3.65 15.77 5.75
N GLN A 99 4.78 15.40 5.14
CA GLN A 99 4.95 14.11 4.45
C GLN A 99 6.06 13.28 5.10
N GLY A 100 5.84 11.97 5.15
CA GLY A 100 6.82 11.01 5.67
C GLY A 100 7.81 10.49 4.62
N THR A 101 8.13 11.29 3.60
CA THR A 101 9.06 10.95 2.52
C THR A 101 10.42 10.52 3.08
N LEU A 102 10.98 9.42 2.59
CA LEU A 102 12.26 8.89 3.03
C LEU A 102 13.37 9.16 2.00
N TYR A 103 14.62 9.03 2.44
CA TYR A 103 15.77 9.26 1.57
C TYR A 103 15.82 8.37 0.31
N PRO A 104 15.48 7.06 0.37
CA PRO A 104 15.37 6.22 -0.82
C PRO A 104 14.35 6.73 -1.85
N ASP A 105 13.23 7.32 -1.39
CA ASP A 105 12.21 7.88 -2.29
C ASP A 105 12.75 9.10 -3.04
N VAL A 106 13.57 9.92 -2.38
CA VAL A 106 14.22 11.11 -2.97
C VAL A 106 15.24 10.69 -4.03
N ILE A 107 16.08 9.69 -3.76
CA ILE A 107 17.06 9.17 -4.74
C ILE A 107 16.36 8.52 -5.94
N GLU A 108 15.26 7.81 -5.73
CA GLU A 108 14.49 7.22 -6.83
C GLU A 108 13.85 8.30 -7.72
N SER A 109 13.53 9.47 -7.13
CA SER A 109 12.93 10.61 -7.84
C SER A 109 13.95 11.58 -8.48
N CYS A 110 15.21 11.57 -8.06
CA CYS A 110 16.28 12.43 -8.59
C CYS A 110 17.41 11.60 -9.21
N PRO A 111 17.73 11.75 -10.50
CA PRO A 111 18.89 11.08 -11.08
C PRO A 111 20.18 11.57 -10.40
N PRO A 112 21.19 10.70 -10.21
CA PRO A 112 22.45 11.09 -9.60
C PRO A 112 23.13 12.21 -10.42
N PRO A 113 23.79 13.19 -9.75
CA PRO A 113 24.52 14.24 -10.45
C PRO A 113 25.60 13.61 -11.34
N GLY A 114 25.55 13.87 -12.65
CA GLY A 114 26.54 13.39 -13.63
C GLY A 114 26.08 12.22 -14.52
N SER A 115 24.91 11.62 -14.31
CA SER A 115 24.33 10.74 -15.31
C SER A 115 23.56 11.58 -16.33
N GLY A 116 24.10 11.80 -17.53
CA GLY A 116 23.43 12.47 -18.65
C GLY A 116 22.19 11.75 -19.21
N ARG A 117 21.42 11.06 -18.35
CA ARG A 117 20.16 10.41 -18.66
C ARG A 117 19.02 11.39 -18.39
N THR A 118 18.56 12.02 -19.45
CA THR A 118 17.23 12.60 -19.48
C THR A 118 16.20 11.47 -19.45
N HIS A 119 15.43 11.42 -18.35
CA HIS A 119 14.13 10.77 -18.23
C HIS A 119 14.08 9.29 -17.82
N SER A 120 13.80 9.04 -16.53
CA SER A 120 12.88 7.97 -16.13
C SER A 120 11.45 8.54 -15.98
N HIS A 121 10.93 9.20 -17.01
CA HIS A 121 9.64 9.90 -16.94
C HIS A 121 8.40 8.98 -16.85
N THR A 122 8.55 7.66 -16.82
CA THR A 122 7.40 6.73 -16.90
C THR A 122 7.35 5.69 -15.80
N ILE A 123 8.31 5.65 -14.88
CA ILE A 123 8.35 4.64 -13.82
C ILE A 123 8.22 5.39 -12.49
N LYS A 124 7.00 5.31 -11.93
CA LYS A 124 6.49 5.97 -10.71
C LYS A 124 6.22 7.48 -10.80
N SER A 125 5.42 7.89 -11.78
CA SER A 125 4.97 9.29 -11.94
C SER A 125 4.13 9.86 -10.78
N HIS A 126 3.77 9.09 -9.73
CA HIS A 126 2.84 9.56 -8.69
C HIS A 126 3.11 9.03 -7.27
N HIS A 127 4.33 8.58 -6.96
CA HIS A 127 4.65 8.20 -5.58
C HIS A 127 5.68 9.13 -4.95
N ASN A 128 5.15 9.91 -4.00
CA ASN A 128 5.81 10.45 -2.81
C ASN A 128 6.67 11.70 -2.93
N VAL A 129 6.92 12.26 -4.11
CA VAL A 129 7.58 13.58 -4.21
C VAL A 129 6.84 14.45 -5.23
N GLY A 130 6.16 15.51 -4.77
CA GLY A 130 5.72 16.62 -5.63
C GLY A 130 4.38 16.50 -6.36
N GLY A 131 3.50 15.55 -6.00
CA GLY A 131 2.18 15.37 -6.62
C GLY A 131 1.05 16.23 -6.06
N LEU A 132 1.35 17.34 -5.38
CA LEU A 132 0.28 18.24 -4.94
C LEU A 132 -0.26 18.99 -6.17
N PRO A 133 -1.59 19.19 -6.30
CA PRO A 133 -2.12 20.07 -7.33
C PRO A 133 -1.37 21.39 -7.35
N LYS A 134 -1.11 21.95 -8.53
CA LYS A 134 -0.48 23.28 -8.67
C LYS A 134 -1.25 24.37 -7.89
N ASP A 135 -2.53 24.11 -7.62
CA ASP A 135 -3.44 25.00 -6.90
C ASP A 135 -3.40 24.82 -5.37
N MET A 136 -2.68 23.82 -4.85
CA MET A 136 -2.59 23.56 -3.41
C MET A 136 -1.61 24.54 -2.75
N LYS A 137 -2.14 25.43 -1.90
CA LYS A 137 -1.39 26.52 -1.24
C LYS A 137 -0.62 26.11 0.02
N LEU A 138 -0.38 24.81 0.25
CA LEU A 138 0.29 24.29 1.46
C LEU A 138 1.80 24.24 1.27
N LYS A 139 2.57 24.65 2.30
CA LYS A 139 4.02 24.49 2.32
C LYS A 139 4.41 23.09 2.80
N LEU A 140 5.22 22.38 2.03
CA LEU A 140 5.60 21.01 2.35
C LEU A 140 6.69 20.94 3.44
N ILE A 141 6.54 20.02 4.39
CA ILE A 141 7.51 19.68 5.43
C ILE A 141 7.78 18.17 5.39
N GLU A 142 9.03 17.78 5.17
CA GLU A 142 9.46 16.38 5.06
C GLU A 142 10.55 16.08 6.10
N PRO A 143 10.18 15.77 7.36
CA PRO A 143 11.14 15.64 8.44
C PRO A 143 12.03 14.39 8.32
N LEU A 144 11.60 13.39 7.53
CA LEU A 144 12.30 12.10 7.40
C LEU A 144 13.10 11.98 6.09
N LYS A 145 13.18 13.05 5.29
CA LYS A 145 13.71 13.00 3.91
C LYS A 145 15.18 12.58 3.79
N LEU A 146 15.94 12.67 4.89
CA LEU A 146 17.36 12.31 4.95
C LEU A 146 17.62 10.97 5.64
N LEU A 147 16.56 10.24 6.01
CA LEU A 147 16.67 9.00 6.78
C LEU A 147 16.35 7.78 5.92
N PHE A 148 17.08 6.70 6.19
CA PHE A 148 16.77 5.35 5.72
C PHE A 148 15.73 4.67 6.60
N LYS A 149 15.20 3.54 6.12
CA LYS A 149 14.05 2.88 6.75
C LYS A 149 14.36 2.23 8.10
N ASP A 150 15.58 1.74 8.26
CA ASP A 150 16.15 1.29 9.53
C ASP A 150 16.28 2.43 10.53
N GLU A 151 16.78 3.60 10.12
CA GLU A 151 16.87 4.80 10.96
C GLU A 151 15.48 5.30 11.38
N VAL A 152 14.50 5.28 10.48
CA VAL A 152 13.10 5.63 10.79
C VAL A 152 12.49 4.66 11.79
N ARG A 153 12.85 3.38 11.74
CA ARG A 153 12.42 2.39 12.73
C ARG A 153 13.03 2.69 14.09
N GLU A 154 14.31 3.04 14.15
CA GLU A 154 14.98 3.41 15.39
C GLU A 154 14.39 4.69 15.99
N LEU A 155 14.19 5.71 15.17
CA LEU A 155 13.50 6.94 15.57
C LEU A 155 12.09 6.64 16.09
N GLY A 156 11.37 5.72 15.45
CA GLY A 156 10.08 5.25 15.91
C GLY A 156 10.12 4.63 17.31
N ARG A 157 11.18 3.87 17.66
CA ARG A 157 11.37 3.31 19.00
C ARG A 157 11.60 4.39 20.05
N ILE A 158 12.44 5.38 19.75
CA ILE A 158 12.70 6.54 20.62
C ILE A 158 11.43 7.37 20.84
N LEU A 159 10.53 7.38 19.85
CA LEU A 159 9.25 8.08 19.91
C LEU A 159 8.12 7.26 20.54
N ASP A 160 8.41 6.09 21.11
CA ASP A 160 7.45 5.17 21.73
C ASP A 160 6.36 4.66 20.77
N VAL A 161 6.65 4.61 19.47
CA VAL A 161 5.72 4.06 18.48
C VAL A 161 5.65 2.54 18.65
N PRO A 162 4.44 1.93 18.72
CA PRO A 162 4.30 0.49 18.91
C PRO A 162 5.10 -0.34 17.91
N GLY A 163 5.87 -1.31 18.40
CA GLY A 163 6.77 -2.14 17.58
C GLY A 163 6.04 -2.88 16.44
N ALA A 164 4.77 -3.24 16.65
CA ALA A 164 3.92 -3.83 15.63
C ALA A 164 3.76 -2.95 14.37
N PHE A 165 3.79 -1.62 14.52
CA PHE A 165 3.73 -0.68 13.39
C PHE A 165 5.09 -0.50 12.71
N LEU A 166 6.18 -0.50 13.48
CA LEU A 166 7.53 -0.29 12.95
C LEU A 166 8.03 -1.48 12.11
N LYS A 167 7.66 -2.70 12.52
CA LYS A 167 8.03 -3.94 11.85
C LYS A 167 7.10 -4.30 10.67
N ARG A 168 6.03 -3.54 10.50
CA ARG A 168 5.00 -3.85 9.52
C ARG A 168 5.54 -3.86 8.09
N HIS A 169 5.14 -4.89 7.34
CA HIS A 169 5.49 -4.99 5.92
C HIS A 169 4.95 -3.78 5.14
N PRO A 170 5.70 -3.31 4.11
CA PRO A 170 5.24 -2.25 3.23
C PRO A 170 3.89 -2.58 2.60
N PHE A 171 3.02 -1.57 2.48
CA PHE A 171 1.74 -1.67 1.80
C PHE A 171 1.62 -0.54 0.78
N PRO A 172 1.24 -0.85 -0.48
CA PRO A 172 1.19 0.15 -1.53
C PRO A 172 0.09 1.18 -1.27
N GLY A 173 0.27 2.43 -1.73
CA GLY A 173 -0.75 3.48 -1.63
C GLY A 173 -2.10 3.12 -2.27
N PRO A 174 -2.11 2.56 -3.51
CA PRO A 174 -3.31 1.98 -4.12
C PRO A 174 -3.90 0.75 -3.40
N GLY A 175 -3.23 0.28 -2.35
CA GLY A 175 -3.66 -0.84 -1.53
C GLY A 175 -3.95 -2.12 -2.31
N LEU A 176 -5.10 -2.72 -2.03
CA LEU A 176 -5.54 -3.96 -2.67
C LEU A 176 -5.91 -3.79 -4.15
N ALA A 177 -6.12 -2.57 -4.66
CA ALA A 177 -6.53 -2.37 -6.06
C ALA A 177 -5.49 -2.85 -7.07
N VAL A 178 -4.19 -2.82 -6.71
CA VAL A 178 -3.09 -3.35 -7.52
C VAL A 178 -2.80 -4.83 -7.24
N ARG A 179 -3.49 -5.42 -6.27
CA ARG A 179 -3.43 -6.85 -5.94
C ARG A 179 -4.64 -7.63 -6.46
N VAL A 180 -5.67 -6.96 -6.97
CA VAL A 180 -6.74 -7.58 -7.76
C VAL A 180 -6.45 -7.34 -9.24
N LEU A 181 -6.21 -8.40 -10.00
CA LEU A 181 -6.18 -8.31 -11.46
C LEU A 181 -7.60 -8.13 -11.99
N GLY A 182 -7.80 -7.28 -12.99
CA GLY A 182 -9.14 -6.98 -13.51
C GLY A 182 -9.86 -5.86 -12.76
N ASP A 183 -11.18 -5.80 -12.87
CA ASP A 183 -12.01 -4.84 -12.14
C ASP A 183 -12.07 -5.19 -10.65
N VAL A 184 -11.71 -4.23 -9.79
CA VAL A 184 -11.69 -4.42 -8.33
C VAL A 184 -13.09 -4.52 -7.71
N THR A 185 -14.11 -4.03 -8.42
CA THR A 185 -15.51 -4.00 -7.97
C THR A 185 -16.32 -5.20 -8.42
N GLN A 186 -15.72 -6.08 -9.23
CA GLN A 186 -16.44 -7.21 -9.80
C GLN A 186 -16.58 -8.34 -8.77
N GLY A 187 -17.84 -8.65 -8.42
CA GLY A 187 -18.16 -9.66 -7.42
C GLY A 187 -17.60 -9.31 -6.03
N ASN A 188 -17.17 -10.32 -5.27
CA ASN A 188 -16.64 -10.16 -3.92
C ASN A 188 -15.09 -10.19 -3.90
N ALA A 189 -14.42 -9.84 -5.01
CA ALA A 189 -12.97 -10.01 -5.16
C ALA A 189 -12.15 -9.31 -4.05
N LEU A 190 -12.51 -8.08 -3.69
CA LEU A 190 -11.83 -7.34 -2.63
C LEU A 190 -12.03 -7.99 -1.25
N ASP A 191 -13.25 -8.43 -0.92
CA ASP A 191 -13.55 -9.04 0.38
C ASP A 191 -12.90 -10.41 0.53
N ILE A 192 -12.90 -11.21 -0.55
CA ILE A 192 -12.17 -12.48 -0.61
C ILE A 192 -10.68 -12.21 -0.40
N LEU A 193 -10.10 -11.25 -1.14
CA LEU A 193 -8.68 -10.93 -1.01
C LEU A 193 -8.31 -10.44 0.39
N ARG A 194 -9.16 -9.65 1.05
CA ARG A 194 -8.94 -9.22 2.44
C ARG A 194 -8.87 -10.40 3.40
N GLN A 195 -9.80 -11.35 3.28
CA GLN A 195 -9.83 -12.54 4.12
C GLN A 195 -8.61 -13.43 3.88
N VAL A 196 -8.25 -13.66 2.61
CA VAL A 196 -7.08 -14.45 2.23
C VAL A 196 -5.78 -13.80 2.71
N ASP A 197 -5.60 -12.48 2.52
CA ASP A 197 -4.41 -11.76 2.97
C ASP A 197 -4.30 -11.81 4.51
N GLU A 198 -5.40 -11.71 5.26
CA GLU A 198 -5.39 -11.84 6.72
C GLU A 198 -4.96 -13.25 7.16
N ILE A 199 -5.54 -14.30 6.59
CA ILE A 199 -5.17 -15.70 6.90
C ILE A 199 -3.70 -15.96 6.57
N PHE A 200 -3.25 -15.49 5.40
CA PHE A 200 -1.87 -15.70 4.94
C PHE A 200 -0.87 -15.00 5.86
N ILE A 201 -1.11 -13.73 6.19
CA ILE A 201 -0.24 -12.97 7.09
C ILE A 201 -0.26 -13.56 8.50
N GLN A 202 -1.42 -14.02 8.99
CA GLN A 202 -1.51 -14.65 10.30
C GLN A 202 -0.71 -15.96 10.34
N SER A 203 -0.82 -16.79 9.30
CA SER A 203 -0.05 -18.05 9.18
C SER A 203 1.46 -17.79 9.19
N ILE A 204 1.92 -16.72 8.55
CA ILE A 204 3.34 -16.29 8.55
C ILE A 204 3.79 -15.85 9.94
N LYS A 205 2.93 -15.15 10.69
CA LYS A 205 3.22 -14.74 12.07
C LYS A 205 3.26 -15.95 13.00
N ASP A 206 2.31 -16.87 12.87
CA ASP A 206 2.24 -18.09 13.68
C ASP A 206 3.45 -19.00 13.44
N ALA A 207 3.98 -19.00 12.21
CA ALA A 207 5.23 -19.68 11.87
C ALA A 207 6.51 -18.96 12.36
N GLY A 208 6.39 -17.75 12.93
CA GLY A 208 7.53 -16.98 13.46
C GLY A 208 8.47 -16.40 12.40
N ILE A 209 8.09 -16.43 11.12
CA ILE A 209 8.96 -15.99 10.00
C ILE A 209 8.63 -14.58 9.48
N TYR A 210 7.64 -13.89 10.05
CA TYR A 210 7.19 -12.57 9.60
C TYR A 210 8.32 -11.53 9.53
N ASP A 211 9.18 -11.49 10.55
CA ASP A 211 10.28 -10.52 10.64
C ASP A 211 11.45 -10.85 9.69
N SER A 212 11.51 -12.08 9.19
CA SER A 212 12.55 -12.56 8.26
C SER A 212 12.19 -12.29 6.79
N ILE A 213 10.92 -11.95 6.51
CA ILE A 213 10.40 -11.70 5.17
C ILE A 213 10.31 -10.20 4.94
N TRP A 214 10.78 -9.72 3.79
CA TRP A 214 10.68 -8.30 3.42
C TRP A 214 9.23 -7.85 3.20
N GLN A 215 8.46 -8.65 2.45
CA GLN A 215 7.07 -8.39 2.16
C GLN A 215 6.34 -9.69 1.81
N ALA A 216 5.17 -9.90 2.40
CA ALA A 216 4.24 -10.96 2.03
C ALA A 216 2.88 -10.36 1.66
N PHE A 217 2.22 -10.94 0.66
CA PHE A 217 0.88 -10.53 0.23
C PHE A 217 0.18 -11.56 -0.64
N ALA A 218 -1.15 -11.52 -0.62
CA ALA A 218 -1.99 -12.26 -1.57
C ALA A 218 -2.32 -11.41 -2.81
N VAL A 219 -2.61 -12.09 -3.93
CA VAL A 219 -3.09 -11.48 -5.18
C VAL A 219 -4.35 -12.24 -5.62
N PHE A 220 -5.40 -11.52 -6.02
CA PHE A 220 -6.61 -12.10 -6.57
C PHE A 220 -6.51 -12.16 -8.09
N LEU A 221 -6.66 -13.37 -8.63
CA LEU A 221 -6.69 -13.66 -10.05
C LEU A 221 -8.15 -14.02 -10.40
N PRO A 222 -8.83 -13.27 -11.28
CA PRO A 222 -10.24 -13.50 -11.62
C PRO A 222 -10.38 -14.66 -12.62
N VAL A 223 -9.77 -15.81 -12.31
CA VAL A 223 -9.86 -17.04 -13.09
C VAL A 223 -10.83 -17.96 -12.36
N ARG A 224 -11.77 -18.57 -13.08
CA ARG A 224 -12.70 -19.53 -12.49
C ARG A 224 -12.11 -20.94 -12.71
N SER A 225 -12.77 -21.99 -12.23
CA SER A 225 -12.28 -23.36 -12.38
C SER A 225 -13.45 -24.31 -12.21
N VAL A 226 -13.63 -25.31 -13.09
CA VAL A 226 -14.75 -26.28 -13.08
C VAL A 226 -14.29 -27.70 -12.74
N GLY A 227 -14.89 -28.34 -11.73
CA GLY A 227 -14.27 -29.48 -11.03
C GLY A 227 -15.11 -30.74 -10.85
N VAL A 228 -14.50 -31.90 -11.12
CA VAL A 228 -15.00 -33.28 -10.90
C VAL A 228 -13.97 -34.06 -10.07
N GLN A 229 -14.29 -34.72 -8.95
CA GLN A 229 -13.35 -35.19 -7.89
C GLN A 229 -11.95 -35.79 -8.26
N GLY A 230 -10.93 -35.46 -7.43
CA GLY A 230 -9.68 -36.22 -7.18
C GLY A 230 -8.43 -35.80 -7.98
N ALA A 231 -7.46 -35.11 -7.34
CA ALA A 231 -6.03 -35.00 -7.72
C ALA A 231 -5.25 -34.16 -6.67
N ASP A 232 -3.97 -34.48 -6.41
CA ASP A 232 -3.06 -33.66 -5.59
C ASP A 232 -2.06 -32.89 -6.45
N TRP A 233 -1.62 -31.71 -5.98
CA TRP A 233 -0.54 -30.96 -6.61
C TRP A 233 0.81 -31.67 -6.39
N TYR A 234 1.74 -31.51 -7.32
CA TYR A 234 3.07 -32.12 -7.21
C TYR A 234 4.06 -31.17 -6.51
N ASN A 235 4.71 -31.67 -5.45
CA ASN A 235 5.70 -30.92 -4.69
C ASN A 235 7.09 -30.96 -5.35
N PHE A 236 7.33 -30.05 -6.30
CA PHE A 236 8.64 -29.86 -6.90
C PHE A 236 9.66 -29.29 -5.90
N GLU A 237 10.93 -29.69 -6.05
CA GLU A 237 12.02 -29.06 -5.30
C GLU A 237 12.12 -27.56 -5.59
N HIS A 238 12.30 -26.74 -4.55
CA HIS A 238 12.37 -25.28 -4.70
C HIS A 238 13.44 -24.82 -5.68
N LYS A 239 14.60 -25.50 -5.72
CA LYS A 239 15.68 -25.18 -6.66
C LYS A 239 15.25 -25.35 -8.11
N PHE A 240 14.52 -26.43 -8.41
CA PHE A 240 13.98 -26.68 -9.74
C PHE A 240 12.99 -25.58 -10.15
N LEU A 241 12.09 -25.18 -9.26
CA LEU A 241 11.12 -24.11 -9.51
C LEU A 241 11.82 -22.76 -9.80
N ASP A 242 12.85 -22.42 -9.03
CA ASP A 242 13.65 -21.21 -9.25
C ASP A 242 14.38 -21.24 -10.61
N ASP A 243 15.04 -22.36 -10.95
CA ASP A 243 15.71 -22.54 -12.23
C ASP A 243 14.74 -22.40 -13.42
N VAL A 244 13.56 -23.02 -13.34
CA VAL A 244 12.52 -22.94 -14.38
C VAL A 244 11.96 -21.53 -14.50
N ALA A 245 11.62 -20.88 -13.38
CA ALA A 245 11.09 -19.52 -13.39
C ALA A 245 12.09 -18.52 -14.00
N ARG A 246 13.36 -18.60 -13.61
CA ARG A 246 14.44 -17.77 -14.19
C ARG A 246 14.60 -18.03 -15.68
N LYS A 247 14.58 -19.30 -16.10
CA LYS A 247 14.68 -19.66 -17.52
C LYS A 247 13.54 -19.08 -18.34
N ILE A 248 12.29 -19.20 -17.87
CA ILE A 248 11.11 -18.66 -18.56
C ILE A 248 11.21 -17.14 -18.70
N CYS A 249 11.42 -16.42 -17.59
CA CYS A 249 11.45 -14.95 -17.61
C CYS A 249 12.59 -14.38 -18.48
N ASN A 250 13.74 -15.06 -18.53
CA ASN A 250 14.87 -14.61 -19.35
C ASN A 250 14.74 -14.99 -20.84
N SER A 251 13.97 -16.03 -21.16
CA SER A 251 13.89 -16.58 -22.52
C SER A 251 12.63 -16.11 -23.27
N VAL A 252 11.54 -15.80 -22.57
CA VAL A 252 10.26 -15.44 -23.18
C VAL A 252 9.98 -13.96 -22.94
N ARG A 253 10.17 -13.15 -23.98
CA ARG A 253 9.89 -11.71 -23.92
C ARG A 253 8.42 -11.47 -23.55
N GLY A 254 8.20 -10.65 -22.53
CA GLY A 254 6.86 -10.28 -22.05
C GLY A 254 6.36 -11.12 -20.87
N VAL A 255 7.07 -12.20 -20.50
CA VAL A 255 6.77 -12.96 -19.28
C VAL A 255 7.66 -12.45 -18.15
N ASN A 256 7.05 -11.82 -17.15
CA ASN A 256 7.76 -11.20 -16.02
C ASN A 256 7.51 -11.91 -14.68
N ARG A 257 6.60 -12.88 -14.65
CA ARG A 257 6.23 -13.60 -13.43
C ARG A 257 5.76 -15.00 -13.79
N VAL A 258 6.18 -15.97 -12.97
CA VAL A 258 5.77 -17.36 -13.01
C VAL A 258 5.18 -17.70 -11.64
N VAL A 259 4.09 -18.47 -11.62
CA VAL A 259 3.44 -18.94 -10.39
C VAL A 259 3.25 -20.46 -10.48
N GLN A 260 3.24 -21.12 -9.33
CA GLN A 260 2.87 -22.53 -9.20
C GLN A 260 1.56 -22.61 -8.43
N ASP A 261 0.58 -23.34 -8.98
CA ASP A 261 -0.61 -23.72 -8.23
C ASP A 261 -0.25 -24.90 -7.29
N ILE A 262 -0.57 -24.73 -6.03
CA ILE A 262 -0.34 -25.71 -4.95
C ILE A 262 -1.67 -26.15 -4.32
N THR A 263 -2.78 -25.98 -5.06
CA THR A 263 -4.13 -26.31 -4.58
C THR A 263 -4.52 -27.69 -5.09
N SER A 264 -4.70 -28.64 -4.17
CA SER A 264 -5.26 -29.95 -4.48
C SER A 264 -6.74 -29.86 -4.84
N LYS A 265 -7.22 -30.91 -5.48
CA LYS A 265 -8.60 -31.13 -5.89
C LYS A 265 -9.22 -32.24 -5.04
N PRO A 266 -10.17 -31.95 -4.14
CA PRO A 266 -10.77 -30.64 -3.84
C PRO A 266 -9.88 -29.73 -2.97
N PRO A 267 -10.12 -28.40 -2.92
CA PRO A 267 -11.30 -27.69 -3.43
C PRO A 267 -11.18 -27.16 -4.88
N SER A 268 -10.00 -27.18 -5.49
CA SER A 268 -9.79 -26.64 -6.85
C SER A 268 -10.11 -27.66 -7.94
N THR A 269 -9.76 -27.32 -9.16
CA THR A 269 -9.91 -28.13 -10.37
C THR A 269 -8.57 -28.15 -11.09
N ILE A 270 -8.34 -29.11 -11.98
CA ILE A 270 -7.03 -29.21 -12.64
C ILE A 270 -6.77 -27.97 -13.51
N GLU A 271 -7.77 -27.56 -14.28
CA GLU A 271 -7.67 -26.41 -15.17
C GLU A 271 -8.12 -25.11 -14.48
N TRP A 272 -7.61 -24.00 -15.00
CA TRP A 272 -7.97 -22.63 -14.64
C TRP A 272 -8.83 -22.05 -15.79
N GLU A 273 -10.14 -21.91 -15.59
CA GLU A 273 -11.15 -21.43 -16.55
C GLU A 273 -12.13 -20.44 -15.92
#